data_AF-A0A9D5SI54-F1
#
_entry.id   AF-A0A9D5SI54-F1
#
_cell.length_a   1.000
_cell.length_b   1.000
_cell.length_c   1.000
_cell.angle_alpha   90.00
_cell.angle_beta   90.00
_cell.angle_gamma   90.00
#
_symmetry.space_group_name_H-M   'P 1'
#
loop_
_entity.id
_entity.type
_entity.pdbx_description
1 polymer ?
#
loop_
_entity_poly.entity_id
_entity_poly.type
_entity_poly.pdbx_seq_one_letter_code
_entity_poly.pdbx_strand_id
1 'polypeptide(L)'
;MPTHRFVPAPFDTVRQRLEKQYEIADYTDGWSREQLLDAFKEHCIEFPEEAKLMTKAWFFNLICSKAPIAPEVDDYFVGKVAHYDLLLELRNRWRLEAARDEFGDRLGVIDGSYRAMLDCCSHICPDWQSIFSLGIDGIYQRSLSGKSVYHQAVATVFDGVKTLLKRFDAVHPTAGLAELASRKAQSFQEALQLSYLFNELIEFDGIQVRSMGRFDKLFSPYYERDIANGTLTRSQAAELLKYYWIKFFAKTRGLVTAS
;
A
#
# COMPACT_ATOMS: atom_id res chain seq x y z
N MET A 1 -10.07 16.16 -28.67
CA MET A 1 -9.62 17.02 -27.55
C MET A 1 -8.11 16.93 -27.47
N PRO A 2 -7.36 18.02 -27.28
CA PRO A 2 -5.92 17.94 -27.24
C PRO A 2 -5.54 17.21 -25.95
N THR A 3 -5.11 15.96 -26.09
CA THR A 3 -4.53 15.18 -25.01
C THR A 3 -3.29 15.90 -24.54
N HIS A 4 -3.36 16.58 -23.39
CA HIS A 4 -2.17 17.11 -22.73
C HIS A 4 -1.21 15.94 -22.59
N ARG A 5 -0.14 15.96 -23.40
CA ARG A 5 0.87 14.91 -23.40
C ARG A 5 1.52 14.98 -22.02
N PHE A 6 1.29 13.97 -21.19
CA PHE A 6 1.94 13.89 -19.89
C PHE A 6 3.46 13.81 -20.12
N VAL A 7 4.18 14.84 -19.68
CA VAL A 7 5.64 14.90 -19.74
C VAL A 7 6.13 14.92 -18.30
N PRO A 8 6.69 13.81 -17.78
CA PRO A 8 7.30 13.82 -16.46
C PRO A 8 8.44 14.84 -16.44
N ALA A 9 8.51 15.62 -15.37
CA ALA A 9 9.61 16.54 -15.13
C ALA A 9 10.92 15.75 -15.02
N PRO A 10 12.07 16.36 -15.36
CA PRO A 10 13.35 15.68 -15.21
C PRO A 10 13.61 15.33 -13.74
N PHE A 11 13.77 14.04 -13.45
CA PHE A 11 13.92 13.51 -12.09
C PHE A 11 15.03 14.21 -11.30
N ASP A 12 16.14 14.55 -11.96
CA ASP A 12 17.30 15.16 -11.32
C ASP A 12 16.99 16.52 -10.67
N THR A 13 15.95 17.22 -11.13
CA THR A 13 15.54 18.52 -10.58
C THR A 13 14.80 18.41 -9.23
N VAL A 14 14.19 17.26 -8.96
CA VAL A 14 13.36 17.02 -7.76
C VAL A 14 13.95 15.95 -6.84
N ARG A 15 14.98 15.23 -7.29
CA ARG A 15 15.58 14.09 -6.59
C ARG A 15 15.86 14.35 -5.11
N GLN A 16 16.51 15.47 -4.76
CA GLN A 16 16.86 15.76 -3.35
C GLN A 16 15.63 15.88 -2.45
N ARG A 17 14.53 16.45 -2.97
CA ARG A 17 13.26 16.54 -2.23
C ARG A 17 12.59 15.16 -2.14
N LEU A 18 12.63 14.39 -3.21
CA LEU A 18 12.06 13.03 -3.25
C LEU A 18 12.79 12.03 -2.35
N GLU A 19 14.11 12.19 -2.16
CA GLU A 19 14.90 11.34 -1.25
C GLU A 19 14.49 11.53 0.22
N LYS A 20 14.13 12.77 0.60
CA LYS A 20 13.73 13.14 1.97
C LYS A 20 12.22 13.28 2.15
N GLN A 21 11.43 12.83 1.18
CA GLN A 21 10.00 13.11 1.11
C GLN A 21 9.17 12.56 2.28
N TYR A 22 9.72 11.63 3.07
CA TYR A 22 9.09 11.08 4.27
C TYR A 22 9.51 11.81 5.56
N GLU A 23 10.64 12.54 5.55
CA GLU A 23 11.08 13.39 6.68
C GLU A 23 10.28 14.71 6.72
N ILE A 24 9.90 15.23 5.55
CA ILE A 24 9.25 16.54 5.37
C ILE A 24 7.75 16.43 5.05
N ALA A 25 7.15 15.26 5.25
CA ALA A 25 5.76 15.01 4.86
C ALA A 25 4.80 15.83 5.74
N ASP A 26 4.05 16.73 5.11
CA ASP A 26 2.96 17.45 5.75
C ASP A 26 1.65 16.68 5.54
N TYR A 27 0.98 16.30 6.63
CA TYR A 27 -0.22 15.46 6.57
C TYR A 27 -1.46 16.33 6.74
N THR A 28 -2.51 16.04 5.95
CA THR A 28 -3.80 16.73 6.03
C THR A 28 -4.50 16.48 7.37
N ASP A 29 -5.51 17.29 7.68
CA ASP A 29 -6.41 17.02 8.80
C ASP A 29 -7.04 15.61 8.70
N GLY A 30 -6.91 14.85 9.79
CA GLY A 30 -7.38 13.48 9.90
C GLY A 30 -7.39 13.04 11.36
N TRP A 31 -7.76 11.79 11.61
CA TRP A 31 -7.82 11.27 12.98
C TRP A 31 -6.42 11.05 13.55
N SER A 32 -6.19 11.47 14.80
CA SER A 32 -4.95 11.20 15.50
C SER A 32 -4.80 9.71 15.83
N ARG A 33 -3.58 9.30 16.22
CA ARG A 33 -3.31 7.94 16.67
C ARG A 33 -4.25 7.52 17.81
N GLU A 34 -4.52 8.41 18.75
CA GLU A 34 -5.39 8.15 19.91
C GLU A 34 -6.84 7.94 19.48
N GLN A 35 -7.36 8.79 18.59
CA GLN A 35 -8.74 8.67 18.10
C GLN A 35 -8.97 7.35 17.35
N LEU A 36 -8.00 6.91 16.54
CA LEU A 36 -8.06 5.63 15.84
C LEU A 36 -8.02 4.45 16.84
N LEU A 37 -7.19 4.54 17.89
CA LEU A 37 -7.10 3.51 18.92
C LEU A 37 -8.35 3.43 19.79
N ASP A 38 -8.94 4.56 20.13
CA ASP A 38 -10.15 4.60 20.96
C ASP A 38 -11.34 4.02 20.21
N ALA A 39 -11.51 4.38 18.93
CA ALA A 39 -12.51 3.74 18.06
C ALA A 39 -12.27 2.23 17.91
N PHE A 40 -11.00 1.80 17.83
CA PHE A 40 -10.68 0.37 17.80
C PHE A 40 -11.07 -0.36 19.09
N LYS A 41 -10.82 0.24 20.26
CA LYS A 41 -11.22 -0.33 21.55
C LYS A 41 -12.74 -0.40 21.67
N GLU A 42 -13.45 0.65 21.27
CA GLU A 42 -14.92 0.70 21.27
C GLU A 42 -15.50 -0.43 20.42
N HIS A 43 -14.98 -0.63 19.20
CA HIS A 43 -15.41 -1.73 18.33
C HIS A 43 -15.13 -3.11 18.95
N CYS A 44 -13.97 -3.30 19.61
CA CYS A 44 -13.66 -4.55 20.31
C CYS A 44 -14.59 -4.82 21.51
N ILE A 45 -15.12 -3.77 22.15
CA ILE A 45 -16.08 -3.89 23.27
C ILE A 45 -17.48 -4.21 22.72
N GLU A 46 -17.87 -3.59 21.60
CA GLU A 46 -19.17 -3.82 20.96
C GLU A 46 -19.26 -5.23 20.34
N PHE A 47 -18.17 -5.73 19.78
CA PHE A 47 -18.11 -7.03 19.09
C PHE A 47 -17.04 -7.97 19.67
N PRO A 48 -17.21 -8.46 20.92
CA PRO A 48 -16.18 -9.26 21.60
C PRO A 48 -15.98 -10.66 21.00
N GLU A 49 -17.00 -11.22 20.34
CA GLU A 49 -16.95 -12.55 19.70
C GLU A 49 -16.61 -12.49 18.19
N GLU A 50 -16.32 -11.30 17.66
CA GLU A 50 -15.97 -11.16 16.25
C GLU A 50 -14.64 -11.88 15.94
N ALA A 51 -14.59 -12.54 14.77
CA ALA A 51 -13.37 -13.17 14.31
C ALA A 51 -12.25 -12.13 14.15
N LYS A 52 -11.06 -12.38 14.71
CA LYS A 52 -9.88 -11.50 14.62
C LYS A 52 -9.62 -10.96 13.21
N LEU A 53 -9.92 -11.77 12.18
CA LEU A 53 -9.82 -11.37 10.77
C LEU A 53 -10.74 -10.20 10.41
N MET A 54 -12.00 -10.22 10.84
CA MET A 54 -12.98 -9.18 10.56
C MET A 54 -12.64 -7.89 11.31
N THR A 55 -12.28 -7.99 12.59
CA THR A 55 -11.85 -6.84 13.40
C THR A 55 -10.63 -6.15 12.77
N LYS A 56 -9.68 -6.94 12.25
CA LYS A 56 -8.52 -6.41 11.53
C LYS A 56 -8.91 -5.74 10.20
N ALA A 57 -9.79 -6.36 9.42
CA ALA A 57 -10.28 -5.81 8.15
C ALA A 57 -11.05 -4.50 8.36
N TRP A 58 -11.88 -4.42 9.40
CA TRP A 58 -12.56 -3.20 9.81
C TRP A 58 -11.58 -2.10 10.19
N PHE A 59 -10.57 -2.42 11.01
CA PHE A 59 -9.59 -1.43 11.44
C PHE A 59 -8.73 -0.92 10.28
N PHE A 60 -8.38 -1.81 9.33
CA PHE A 60 -7.74 -1.42 8.08
C PHE A 60 -8.59 -0.42 7.29
N ASN A 61 -9.89 -0.68 7.15
CA ASN A 61 -10.82 0.24 6.47
C ASN A 61 -10.91 1.58 7.21
N LEU A 62 -11.00 1.57 8.55
CA LEU A 62 -11.04 2.79 9.36
C LEU A 62 -9.82 3.67 9.09
N ILE A 63 -8.61 3.09 9.09
CA ILE A 63 -7.37 3.83 8.82
C ILE A 63 -7.38 4.39 7.39
N CYS A 64 -7.76 3.57 6.39
CA CYS A 64 -7.89 4.03 5.01
C CYS A 64 -8.89 5.19 4.84
N SER A 65 -9.93 5.22 5.66
CA SER A 65 -11.02 6.20 5.58
C SER A 65 -10.75 7.48 6.39
N LYS A 66 -10.03 7.41 7.51
CA LYS A 66 -9.91 8.51 8.49
C LYS A 66 -8.48 8.97 8.77
N ALA A 67 -7.46 8.16 8.51
CA ALA A 67 -6.09 8.55 8.81
C ALA A 67 -5.62 9.71 7.91
N PRO A 68 -4.77 10.61 8.42
CA PRO A 68 -4.17 11.69 7.64
C PRO A 68 -3.45 11.16 6.40
N ILE A 69 -3.55 11.90 5.29
CA ILE A 69 -2.84 11.61 4.04
C ILE A 69 -1.94 12.78 3.69
N ALA A 70 -0.81 12.55 3.02
CA ALA A 70 0.09 13.63 2.62
C ALA A 70 -0.06 13.93 1.11
N PRO A 71 -0.28 15.20 0.68
CA PRO A 71 -0.16 15.59 -0.71
C PRO A 71 1.26 15.37 -1.21
N GLU A 72 1.40 14.76 -2.38
CA GLU A 72 2.71 14.43 -2.97
C GLU A 72 2.95 15.23 -4.26
N VAL A 73 3.04 16.56 -4.14
CA VAL A 73 3.04 17.50 -5.28
C VAL A 73 4.17 17.26 -6.29
N ASP A 74 5.35 16.87 -5.80
CA ASP A 74 6.54 16.62 -6.64
C ASP A 74 6.62 15.16 -7.13
N ASP A 75 5.70 14.27 -6.71
CA ASP A 75 5.76 12.85 -7.00
C ASP A 75 4.58 12.41 -7.88
N TYR A 76 4.86 11.49 -8.82
CA TYR A 76 3.82 10.91 -9.65
C TYR A 76 3.15 9.70 -8.99
N PHE A 77 3.72 9.20 -7.88
CA PHE A 77 3.25 8.04 -7.16
C PHE A 77 2.79 8.39 -5.75
N VAL A 78 1.48 8.35 -5.55
CA VAL A 78 0.80 8.70 -4.29
C VAL A 78 0.61 7.45 -3.43
N GLY A 79 0.91 7.54 -2.14
CA GLY A 79 0.64 6.46 -1.18
C GLY A 79 0.92 6.78 0.28
N LYS A 80 1.26 8.02 0.64
CA LYS A 80 1.54 8.38 2.04
C LYS A 80 0.27 8.45 2.89
N VAL A 81 0.16 7.54 3.85
CA VAL A 81 -0.89 7.51 4.89
C VAL A 81 -0.21 7.50 6.26
N ALA A 82 -0.65 8.37 7.17
CA ALA A 82 -0.20 8.36 8.56
C ALA A 82 -0.88 7.23 9.33
N HIS A 83 -0.37 6.02 9.18
CA HIS A 83 -0.97 4.83 9.78
C HIS A 83 -0.45 4.49 11.20
N TYR A 84 0.56 5.22 11.68
CA TYR A 84 1.13 5.12 13.03
C TYR A 84 1.49 3.69 13.49
N ASP A 85 1.86 2.82 12.55
CA ASP A 85 2.17 1.39 12.80
C ASP A 85 1.08 0.61 13.56
N LEU A 86 -0.18 1.06 13.54
CA LEU A 86 -1.23 0.49 14.40
C LEU A 86 -1.55 -0.97 14.05
N LEU A 87 -1.62 -1.30 12.76
CA LEU A 87 -1.80 -2.68 12.31
C LEU A 87 -0.57 -3.54 12.60
N LEU A 88 0.63 -2.98 12.52
CA LEU A 88 1.87 -3.67 12.86
C LEU A 88 1.90 -4.00 14.36
N GLU A 89 1.53 -3.07 15.23
CA GLU A 89 1.37 -3.29 16.67
C GLU A 89 0.33 -4.37 16.97
N LEU A 90 -0.85 -4.30 16.33
CA LEU A 90 -1.93 -5.28 16.49
C LEU A 90 -1.47 -6.68 16.08
N ARG A 91 -0.83 -6.79 14.92
CA ARG A 91 -0.27 -8.05 14.42
C ARG A 91 0.78 -8.60 15.38
N ASN A 92 1.70 -7.76 15.85
CA ASN A 92 2.76 -8.20 16.77
C ASN A 92 2.18 -8.71 18.09
N ARG A 93 1.12 -8.08 18.62
CA ARG A 93 0.41 -8.56 19.80
C ARG A 93 -0.17 -9.95 19.59
N TRP A 94 -0.97 -10.14 18.55
CA TRP A 94 -1.60 -11.45 18.26
C TRP A 94 -0.59 -12.53 17.90
N ARG A 95 0.51 -12.16 17.22
CA ARG A 95 1.63 -13.08 16.94
C ARG A 95 2.27 -13.59 18.23
N LEU A 96 2.49 -12.72 19.22
CA LEU A 96 3.08 -13.12 20.50
C LEU A 96 2.12 -13.99 21.32
N GLU A 97 0.81 -13.72 21.28
CA GLU A 97 -0.21 -14.60 21.86
C GLU A 97 -0.16 -15.99 21.23
N ALA A 98 -0.29 -16.08 19.90
CA ALA A 98 -0.26 -17.36 19.18
C ALA A 98 1.07 -18.11 19.36
N ALA A 99 2.20 -17.39 19.36
CA ALA A 99 3.51 -17.97 19.60
C ALA A 99 3.61 -18.59 21.00
N ARG A 100 3.05 -17.95 22.04
CA ARG A 100 3.00 -18.50 23.39
C ARG A 100 2.09 -19.72 23.46
N ASP A 101 0.92 -19.67 22.83
CA ASP A 101 -0.06 -20.76 22.89
C ASP A 101 0.44 -22.02 22.16
N GLU A 102 1.11 -21.87 21.02
CA GLU A 102 1.57 -23.00 20.20
C GLU A 102 2.93 -23.55 20.65
N PHE A 103 3.87 -22.68 21.01
CA PHE A 103 5.25 -23.07 21.29
C PHE A 103 5.67 -22.94 22.75
N GLY A 104 4.93 -22.19 23.59
CA GLY A 104 5.33 -21.90 24.97
C GLY A 104 6.77 -21.38 25.04
N ASP A 105 7.59 -22.03 25.86
CA ASP A 105 9.02 -21.69 26.04
C ASP A 105 9.94 -22.28 24.96
N ARG A 106 9.40 -23.04 23.99
CA ARG A 106 10.21 -23.69 22.93
C ARG A 106 10.72 -22.69 21.89
N LEU A 107 10.08 -21.54 21.77
CA LEU A 107 10.58 -20.41 20.97
C LEU A 107 11.69 -19.71 21.75
N GLY A 108 12.89 -20.26 21.64
CA GLY A 108 14.09 -19.72 22.28
C GLY A 108 14.88 -18.77 21.39
N VAL A 109 15.47 -17.76 22.01
CA VAL A 109 16.66 -17.07 21.50
C VAL A 109 17.84 -17.63 22.27
N ILE A 110 18.78 -18.26 21.56
CA ILE A 110 20.08 -18.59 22.14
C ILE A 110 21.07 -17.61 21.52
N ASP A 111 21.47 -16.62 22.32
CA ASP A 111 22.40 -15.58 21.88
C ASP A 111 23.66 -16.19 21.27
N GLY A 112 24.01 -15.71 20.07
CA GLY A 112 25.16 -16.22 19.32
C GLY A 112 24.95 -17.53 18.57
N SER A 113 23.76 -18.17 18.63
CA SER A 113 23.48 -19.36 17.82
C SER A 113 22.24 -19.23 16.93
N TYR A 114 21.02 -19.14 17.50
CA TYR A 114 19.80 -19.01 16.71
C TYR A 114 18.71 -18.20 17.42
N ARG A 115 17.89 -17.55 16.60
CA ARG A 115 16.64 -16.91 17.00
C ARG A 115 15.53 -17.48 16.14
N ALA A 116 14.59 -18.18 16.77
CA ALA A 116 13.37 -18.62 16.11
C ALA A 116 12.22 -17.66 16.45
N MET A 117 11.35 -17.41 15.48
CA MET A 117 10.12 -16.66 15.70
C MET A 117 9.00 -17.22 14.83
N LEU A 118 7.76 -17.15 15.31
CA LEU A 118 6.61 -17.33 14.45
C LEU A 118 6.63 -16.22 13.39
N ASP A 119 6.77 -16.62 12.13
CA ASP A 119 6.73 -15.70 11.00
C ASP A 119 5.29 -15.51 10.54
N CYS A 120 4.77 -14.30 10.74
CA CYS A 120 3.43 -13.92 10.28
C CYS A 120 3.52 -13.27 8.89
N CYS A 121 3.82 -14.10 7.89
CA CYS A 121 3.88 -13.75 6.48
C CYS A 121 4.89 -12.64 6.14
N SER A 122 6.16 -12.79 6.51
CA SER A 122 7.22 -12.02 5.84
C SER A 122 7.66 -12.69 4.53
N HIS A 123 8.39 -11.99 3.67
CA HIS A 123 9.02 -12.55 2.46
C HIS A 123 8.09 -12.98 1.33
N ILE A 124 7.04 -12.19 1.08
CA ILE A 124 6.10 -12.51 0.00
C ILE A 124 6.44 -11.82 -1.33
N CYS A 125 6.01 -12.45 -2.41
CA CYS A 125 5.77 -11.83 -3.71
C CYS A 125 4.26 -11.91 -3.96
N PRO A 126 3.53 -10.79 -3.91
CA PRO A 126 2.11 -10.76 -4.21
C PRO A 126 1.80 -11.32 -5.61
N ASP A 127 0.58 -11.81 -5.79
CA ASP A 127 0.08 -12.18 -7.12
C ASP A 127 -0.26 -10.92 -7.93
N TRP A 128 0.80 -10.30 -8.45
CA TRP A 128 0.72 -9.11 -9.28
C TRP A 128 -0.12 -9.34 -10.54
N GLN A 129 -0.14 -10.55 -11.09
CA GLN A 129 -0.93 -10.86 -12.29
C GLN A 129 -2.42 -10.78 -12.00
N SER A 130 -2.89 -11.32 -10.86
CA SER A 130 -4.28 -11.14 -10.43
C SER A 130 -4.61 -9.67 -10.15
N ILE A 131 -3.69 -8.93 -9.53
CA ILE A 131 -3.89 -7.50 -9.23
C ILE A 131 -4.07 -6.69 -10.52
N PHE A 132 -3.21 -6.88 -11.52
CA PHE A 132 -3.31 -6.15 -12.79
C PHE A 132 -4.49 -6.61 -13.66
N SER A 133 -4.77 -7.91 -13.68
CA SER A 133 -5.84 -8.46 -14.52
C SER A 133 -7.24 -8.18 -14.00
N LEU A 134 -7.44 -8.10 -12.68
CA LEU A 134 -8.74 -7.84 -12.06
C LEU A 134 -8.91 -6.37 -11.66
N GLY A 135 -7.84 -5.71 -11.22
CA GLY A 135 -7.90 -4.40 -10.59
C GLY A 135 -8.58 -4.44 -9.22
N ILE A 136 -8.71 -3.27 -8.59
CA ILE A 136 -9.30 -3.13 -7.25
C ILE A 136 -10.79 -3.49 -7.27
N ASP A 137 -11.53 -2.98 -8.25
CA ASP A 137 -12.95 -3.30 -8.38
C ASP A 137 -13.19 -4.78 -8.69
N GLY A 138 -12.42 -5.38 -9.60
CA GLY A 138 -12.59 -6.80 -9.93
C GLY A 138 -12.35 -7.73 -8.75
N ILE A 139 -11.36 -7.42 -7.89
CA ILE A 139 -11.13 -8.17 -6.65
C ILE A 139 -12.27 -7.96 -5.66
N TYR A 140 -12.74 -6.73 -5.51
CA TYR A 140 -13.90 -6.41 -4.67
C TYR A 140 -15.16 -7.18 -5.11
N GLN A 141 -15.53 -7.14 -6.40
CA GLN A 141 -16.68 -7.87 -6.92
C GLN A 141 -16.52 -9.39 -6.75
N ARG A 142 -15.32 -9.93 -6.99
CA ARG A 142 -15.02 -11.34 -6.74
C ARG A 142 -15.23 -11.70 -5.27
N SER A 143 -14.84 -10.83 -4.34
CA SER A 143 -15.05 -11.06 -2.91
C SER A 143 -16.53 -11.09 -2.53
N LEU A 144 -17.36 -10.23 -3.11
CA LEU A 144 -18.82 -10.22 -2.86
C LEU A 144 -19.52 -11.51 -3.32
N SER A 145 -18.96 -12.23 -4.30
CA SER A 145 -19.51 -13.51 -4.74
C SER A 145 -19.34 -14.65 -3.73
N GLY A 146 -18.39 -14.51 -2.81
CA GLY A 146 -18.09 -15.52 -1.81
C GLY A 146 -18.88 -15.30 -0.50
N LYS A 147 -19.26 -16.41 0.14
CA LYS A 147 -20.12 -16.39 1.35
C LYS A 147 -19.37 -16.51 2.68
N SER A 148 -18.04 -16.70 2.66
CA SER A 148 -17.29 -16.93 3.91
C SER A 148 -16.88 -15.62 4.58
N VAL A 149 -16.56 -15.70 5.87
CA VAL A 149 -16.00 -14.59 6.66
C VAL A 149 -14.75 -14.00 6.00
N TYR A 150 -13.92 -14.84 5.37
CA TYR A 150 -12.77 -14.38 4.59
C TYR A 150 -13.16 -13.47 3.43
N HIS A 151 -14.21 -13.83 2.68
CA HIS A 151 -14.68 -13.02 1.56
C HIS A 151 -15.24 -11.67 2.03
N GLN A 152 -15.95 -11.66 3.15
CA GLN A 152 -16.43 -10.43 3.79
C GLN A 152 -15.28 -9.52 4.23
N ALA A 153 -14.26 -10.09 4.89
CA ALA A 153 -13.06 -9.34 5.29
C ALA A 153 -12.34 -8.71 4.09
N VAL A 154 -12.18 -9.46 3.00
CA VAL A 154 -11.60 -8.94 1.75
C VAL A 154 -12.47 -7.79 1.21
N ALA A 155 -13.79 -7.95 1.16
CA ALA A 155 -14.69 -6.89 0.70
C ALA A 155 -14.53 -5.60 1.53
N THR A 156 -14.46 -5.72 2.86
CA THR A 156 -14.26 -4.59 3.78
C THR A 156 -12.92 -3.89 3.55
N VAL A 157 -11.84 -4.63 3.36
CA VAL A 157 -10.51 -4.05 3.06
C VAL A 157 -10.55 -3.29 1.74
N PHE A 158 -11.06 -3.90 0.68
CA PHE A 158 -11.09 -3.28 -0.65
C PHE A 158 -12.05 -2.08 -0.73
N ASP A 159 -13.12 -2.07 0.07
CA ASP A 159 -13.97 -0.88 0.24
C ASP A 159 -13.19 0.30 0.86
N GLY A 160 -12.38 0.02 1.89
CA GLY A 160 -11.47 0.98 2.49
C GLY A 160 -10.45 1.51 1.48
N VAL A 161 -9.85 0.63 0.68
CA VAL A 161 -8.88 1.01 -0.38
C VAL A 161 -9.53 1.89 -1.44
N LYS A 162 -10.77 1.59 -1.87
CA LYS A 162 -11.53 2.44 -2.80
C LYS A 162 -11.79 3.81 -2.21
N THR A 163 -12.12 3.88 -0.92
CA THR A 163 -12.29 5.15 -0.21
C THR A 163 -10.99 5.94 -0.14
N LEU A 164 -9.88 5.28 0.19
CA LEU A 164 -8.56 5.90 0.21
C LEU A 164 -8.15 6.47 -1.15
N LEU A 165 -8.38 5.74 -2.24
CA LEU A 165 -8.11 6.23 -3.60
C LEU A 165 -8.87 7.50 -3.94
N LYS A 166 -10.16 7.58 -3.57
CA LYS A 166 -10.96 8.81 -3.75
C LYS A 166 -10.43 9.97 -2.91
N ARG A 167 -9.94 9.69 -1.70
CA ARG A 167 -9.31 10.70 -0.83
C ARG A 167 -7.99 11.20 -1.42
N PHE A 168 -7.16 10.30 -1.94
CA PHE A 168 -5.94 10.69 -2.64
C PHE A 168 -6.23 11.49 -3.91
N ASP A 169 -7.27 11.13 -4.68
CA ASP A 169 -7.68 11.88 -5.87
C ASP A 169 -8.13 13.31 -5.52
N ALA A 170 -8.83 13.49 -4.40
CA ALA A 170 -9.24 14.82 -3.94
C ALA A 170 -8.05 15.74 -3.57
N VAL A 171 -6.96 15.16 -3.08
CA VAL A 171 -5.74 15.87 -2.68
C VAL A 171 -4.74 15.99 -3.85
N HIS A 172 -4.76 15.04 -4.78
CA HIS A 172 -3.87 14.99 -5.93
C HIS A 172 -4.62 14.59 -7.24
N PRO A 173 -5.47 15.49 -7.79
CA PRO A 173 -6.39 15.16 -8.89
C PRO A 173 -5.70 14.78 -10.21
N THR A 174 -4.43 15.15 -10.38
CA THR A 174 -3.65 14.89 -11.60
C THR A 174 -3.22 13.42 -11.73
N ALA A 175 -3.41 12.60 -10.70
CA ALA A 175 -3.01 11.20 -10.69
C ALA A 175 -4.11 10.23 -11.18
N GLY A 176 -5.37 10.69 -11.33
CA GLY A 176 -6.48 9.86 -11.82
C GLY A 176 -6.76 8.63 -10.94
N LEU A 177 -6.58 8.78 -9.63
CA LEU A 177 -6.63 7.69 -8.66
C LEU A 177 -8.06 7.20 -8.40
N ALA A 178 -9.04 8.10 -8.53
CA ALA A 178 -10.45 7.73 -8.42
C ALA A 178 -10.87 6.72 -9.50
N GLU A 179 -10.29 6.82 -10.70
CA GLU A 179 -10.54 5.88 -11.79
C GLU A 179 -9.95 4.50 -11.48
N LEU A 180 -8.77 4.42 -10.85
CA LEU A 180 -8.19 3.13 -10.44
C LEU A 180 -9.01 2.40 -9.37
N ALA A 181 -9.91 3.10 -8.67
CA ALA A 181 -10.83 2.49 -7.72
C ALA A 181 -11.96 1.70 -8.40
N SER A 182 -12.32 2.08 -9.64
CA SER A 182 -13.46 1.53 -10.38
C SER A 182 -13.05 0.72 -11.61
N ARG A 183 -11.84 0.92 -12.16
CA ARG A 183 -11.35 0.19 -13.34
C ARG A 183 -9.92 -0.31 -13.17
N LYS A 184 -9.52 -1.15 -14.13
CA LYS A 184 -8.16 -1.67 -14.26
C LYS A 184 -7.21 -0.57 -14.75
N ALA A 185 -5.92 -0.74 -14.48
CA ALA A 185 -4.87 0.09 -15.06
C ALA A 185 -4.89 -0.01 -16.60
N GLN A 186 -4.73 1.12 -17.27
CA GLN A 186 -4.78 1.28 -18.72
C GLN A 186 -3.55 2.01 -19.29
N SER A 187 -2.61 2.41 -18.44
CA SER A 187 -1.31 2.98 -18.86
C SER A 187 -0.17 2.40 -18.04
N PHE A 188 1.06 2.60 -18.50
CA PHE A 188 2.27 2.22 -17.79
C PHE A 188 2.39 2.94 -16.43
N GLN A 189 2.08 4.24 -16.39
CA GLN A 189 2.06 5.02 -15.15
C GLN A 189 1.03 4.48 -14.16
N GLU A 190 -0.19 4.18 -14.61
CA GLU A 190 -1.24 3.64 -13.76
C GLU A 190 -0.90 2.26 -13.20
N ALA A 191 -0.26 1.41 -14.01
CA ALA A 191 0.21 0.10 -13.55
C ALA A 191 1.27 0.26 -12.44
N LEU A 192 2.23 1.18 -12.61
CA LEU A 192 3.24 1.47 -11.60
C LEU A 192 2.59 2.01 -10.31
N GLN A 193 1.69 2.99 -10.42
CA GLN A 193 0.93 3.53 -9.29
C GLN A 193 0.13 2.45 -8.55
N LEU A 194 -0.55 1.56 -9.28
CA LEU A 194 -1.29 0.46 -8.69
C LEU A 194 -0.36 -0.49 -7.92
N SER A 195 0.77 -0.86 -8.53
CA SER A 195 1.74 -1.75 -7.87
C SER A 195 2.34 -1.14 -6.60
N TYR A 196 2.66 0.15 -6.65
CA TYR A 196 3.18 0.88 -5.51
C TYR A 196 2.15 0.95 -4.39
N LEU A 197 0.90 1.31 -4.70
CA LEU A 197 -0.17 1.36 -3.72
C LEU A 197 -0.40 0.00 -3.04
N PHE A 198 -0.44 -1.09 -3.81
CA PHE A 198 -0.57 -2.43 -3.23
C PHE A 198 0.62 -2.81 -2.35
N ASN A 199 1.85 -2.45 -2.75
CA ASN A 199 3.01 -2.63 -1.89
C ASN A 199 2.82 -1.93 -0.54
N GLU A 200 2.46 -0.65 -0.57
CA GLU A 200 2.27 0.15 0.63
C GLU A 200 1.13 -0.37 1.51
N LEU A 201 0.01 -0.76 0.92
CA LEU A 201 -1.13 -1.32 1.67
C LEU A 201 -0.81 -2.66 2.33
N ILE A 202 0.01 -3.50 1.68
CA ILE A 202 0.48 -4.77 2.25
C ILE A 202 1.50 -4.52 3.37
N GLU A 203 2.44 -3.60 3.17
CA GLU A 203 3.42 -3.24 4.20
C GLU A 203 2.79 -2.52 5.40
N PHE A 204 1.73 -1.75 5.16
CA PHE A 204 0.89 -1.16 6.20
C PHE A 204 0.27 -2.24 7.10
N ASP A 205 -0.06 -3.42 6.56
CA ASP A 205 -0.50 -4.58 7.33
C ASP A 205 0.64 -5.27 8.14
N GLY A 206 1.86 -4.75 7.99
CA GLY A 206 3.10 -5.28 8.56
C GLY A 206 3.77 -6.34 7.69
N ILE A 207 3.15 -6.75 6.58
CA ILE A 207 3.68 -7.81 5.71
C ILE A 207 4.79 -7.25 4.83
N GLN A 208 6.01 -7.79 4.99
CA GLN A 208 7.16 -7.32 4.22
C GLN A 208 7.14 -7.91 2.81
N VAL A 209 6.81 -7.07 1.84
CA VAL A 209 6.93 -7.37 0.41
C VAL A 209 8.42 -7.35 0.05
N ARG A 210 8.92 -8.43 -0.54
CA ARG A 210 10.35 -8.53 -0.90
C ARG A 210 10.61 -8.43 -2.39
N SER A 211 9.57 -8.61 -3.21
CA SER A 211 9.73 -8.68 -4.65
C SER A 211 8.50 -8.17 -5.38
N MET A 212 8.75 -7.40 -6.44
CA MET A 212 7.77 -7.02 -7.46
C MET A 212 7.57 -8.12 -8.51
N GLY A 213 8.10 -9.32 -8.27
CA GLY A 213 8.01 -10.44 -9.20
C GLY A 213 8.78 -10.19 -10.50
N ARG A 214 8.22 -10.69 -11.60
CA ARG A 214 8.81 -10.53 -12.94
C ARG A 214 8.43 -9.17 -13.53
N PHE A 215 9.09 -8.13 -13.02
CA PHE A 215 8.80 -6.73 -13.36
C PHE A 215 8.73 -6.51 -14.88
N ASP A 216 9.72 -7.00 -15.62
CA ASP A 216 9.75 -6.94 -17.09
C ASP A 216 8.44 -7.46 -17.71
N LYS A 217 8.01 -8.67 -17.35
CA LYS A 217 6.82 -9.29 -17.93
C LYS A 217 5.52 -8.66 -17.47
N LEU A 218 5.46 -8.18 -16.24
CA LEU A 218 4.25 -7.58 -15.67
C LEU A 218 3.96 -6.23 -16.32
N PHE A 219 4.99 -5.42 -16.57
CA PHE A 219 4.82 -4.06 -17.08
C PHE A 219 5.01 -3.93 -18.60
N SER A 220 5.65 -4.89 -19.29
CA SER A 220 5.84 -4.84 -20.76
C SER A 220 4.56 -4.57 -21.55
N PRO A 221 3.41 -5.22 -21.26
CA PRO A 221 2.20 -5.01 -22.04
C PRO A 221 1.68 -3.55 -21.97
N TYR A 222 1.89 -2.89 -20.83
CA TYR A 222 1.52 -1.48 -20.64
C TYR A 222 2.53 -0.57 -21.35
N TYR A 223 3.82 -0.85 -21.20
CA TYR A 223 4.90 -0.09 -21.83
C TYR A 223 4.81 -0.15 -23.37
N GLU A 224 4.70 -1.34 -23.95
CA GLU A 224 4.65 -1.55 -25.40
C GLU A 224 3.43 -0.89 -26.02
N ARG A 225 2.25 -1.01 -25.36
CA ARG A 225 1.03 -0.35 -25.81
C ARG A 225 1.18 1.17 -25.82
N ASP A 226 1.72 1.75 -24.75
CA ASP A 226 1.82 3.21 -24.62
C ASP A 226 2.87 3.80 -25.58
N ILE A 227 3.94 3.05 -25.86
CA ILE A 227 4.94 3.38 -26.89
C ILE A 227 4.31 3.33 -28.28
N ALA A 228 3.56 2.26 -28.60
CA ALA A 228 2.90 2.10 -29.89
C ALA A 228 1.84 3.18 -30.15
N ASN A 229 1.10 3.58 -29.09
CA ASN A 229 0.11 4.64 -29.15
C ASN A 229 0.72 6.06 -29.14
N GLY A 230 2.04 6.19 -28.94
CA GLY A 230 2.73 7.48 -28.85
C GLY A 230 2.39 8.32 -27.61
N THR A 231 1.68 7.74 -26.65
CA THR A 231 1.29 8.38 -25.37
C THR A 231 2.46 8.46 -24.40
N LEU A 232 3.44 7.57 -24.54
CA LEU A 232 4.68 7.53 -23.76
C LEU A 232 5.87 7.38 -24.70
N THR A 233 6.98 8.06 -24.41
CA THR A 233 8.27 7.81 -25.07
C THR A 233 9.19 6.98 -24.17
N ARG A 234 10.23 6.38 -24.76
CA ARG A 234 11.23 5.63 -23.99
C ARG A 234 11.94 6.47 -22.93
N SER A 235 12.20 7.76 -23.20
CA SER A 235 12.80 8.67 -22.22
C SER A 235 11.85 8.97 -21.07
N GLN A 236 10.57 9.22 -21.36
CA GLN A 236 9.55 9.44 -20.32
C GLN A 236 9.32 8.21 -19.44
N ALA A 237 9.33 7.00 -20.03
CA ALA A 237 9.24 5.76 -19.28
C ALA A 237 10.44 5.58 -18.33
N ALA A 238 11.64 5.94 -18.78
CA ALA A 238 12.83 5.90 -17.94
C ALA A 238 12.75 6.90 -16.78
N GLU A 239 12.23 8.11 -17.00
CA GLU A 239 11.97 9.07 -15.92
C GLU A 239 10.95 8.50 -14.93
N LEU A 240 9.81 7.97 -15.38
CA LEU A 240 8.80 7.38 -14.50
C LEU A 240 9.36 6.25 -13.63
N LEU A 241 10.25 5.42 -14.18
CA LEU A 241 10.91 4.39 -13.39
C LEU A 241 11.83 4.97 -12.29
N LYS A 242 12.51 6.09 -12.54
CA LYS A 242 13.29 6.78 -11.48
C LYS A 242 12.38 7.26 -10.35
N TYR A 243 11.26 7.90 -10.68
CA TYR A 243 10.24 8.30 -9.70
C TYR A 243 9.65 7.10 -8.95
N TYR A 244 9.46 5.97 -9.63
CA TYR A 244 8.93 4.76 -8.98
C TYR A 244 9.93 4.22 -7.96
N TRP A 245 11.19 4.06 -8.35
CA TRP A 245 12.21 3.47 -7.47
C TRP A 245 12.62 4.38 -6.32
N ILE A 246 12.55 5.70 -6.48
CA ILE A 246 12.90 6.62 -5.39
C ILE A 246 11.95 6.48 -4.20
N LYS A 247 10.68 6.09 -4.40
CA LYS A 247 9.73 5.83 -3.31
C LYS A 247 10.26 4.77 -2.34
N PHE A 248 10.68 3.63 -2.89
CA PHE A 248 11.21 2.50 -2.12
C PHE A 248 12.51 2.88 -1.41
N PHE A 249 13.37 3.64 -2.08
CA PHE A 249 14.61 4.13 -1.49
C PHE A 249 14.35 5.11 -0.34
N ALA A 250 13.54 6.14 -0.57
CA ALA A 250 13.26 7.19 0.41
C ALA A 250 12.62 6.61 1.69
N LYS A 251 11.75 5.60 1.54
CA LYS A 251 11.14 4.88 2.67
C LYS A 251 12.14 4.07 3.50
N THR A 252 13.10 3.39 2.87
CA THR A 252 13.97 2.42 3.55
C THR A 252 15.32 2.98 3.97
N ARG A 253 15.86 3.94 3.22
CA ARG A 253 17.19 4.53 3.41
C ARG A 253 17.16 6.04 3.54
N GLY A 254 16.13 6.72 3.01
CA GLY A 254 15.95 8.16 3.17
C GLY A 254 15.70 8.59 4.62
N LEU A 255 15.21 7.70 5.47
CA LEU A 255 15.06 7.93 6.91
C LEU A 255 16.36 7.69 7.71
N VAL A 256 17.37 7.07 7.09
CA VAL A 256 18.66 6.76 7.74
C VAL A 256 19.65 7.90 7.47
N THR A 257 19.25 9.13 7.81
CA THR A 257 20.17 10.25 8.04
C THR A 257 19.75 11.05 9.27
N ALA A 258 19.65 10.38 10.41
CA ALA A 258 19.85 10.99 11.72
C ALA A 258 20.40 9.91 12.66
N SER A 259 21.72 9.74 12.62
CA SER A 259 22.48 9.15 13.72
C SER A 259 22.48 10.08 14.92
#